data_AF-R6QAL1-F1
#
_entry.id   AF-R6QAL1-F1
#
_cell.length_a   1.000
_cell.length_b   1.000
_cell.length_c   1.000
_cell.angle_alpha   90.00
_cell.angle_beta   90.00
_cell.angle_gamma   90.00
#
_symmetry.space_group_name_H-M   'P 1'
#
loop_
_entity.id
_entity.type
_entity.pdbx_description
1 polymer ?
#
loop_
_entity_poly.entity_id
_entity_poly.type
_entity_poly.pdbx_seq_one_letter_code
_entity_poly.pdbx_strand_id
1 'polypeptide(L)'
;MKAFKKLMAAALVCVMALTMLTGCGVADKKSAKNMVEALNDAAKADKAVSYTYERTDAMDKIAQAAMKNAQNGKDIKKATVNGSYEIYTVKLSDTWNSVSDLKNEAKKAHAAFAAANPVVKSSKVSVGIEVDKVEKDNYMILVVEKAK
;
A
#
# COMPACT_ATOMS: atom_id res chain seq x y z
N MET A 1 29.24 -9.41 18.31
CA MET A 1 28.31 -8.54 17.56
C MET A 1 28.88 -8.10 16.20
N LYS A 2 29.17 -9.02 15.26
CA LYS A 2 29.75 -8.64 13.94
C LYS A 2 29.19 -9.37 12.71
N ALA A 3 28.20 -10.27 12.85
CA ALA A 3 27.73 -11.07 11.71
C ALA A 3 26.29 -10.75 11.21
N PHE A 4 25.50 -9.94 11.92
CA PHE A 4 24.09 -9.68 11.53
C PHE A 4 23.86 -8.42 10.69
N LYS A 5 24.90 -7.64 10.36
CA LYS A 5 24.76 -6.42 9.56
C LYS A 5 25.03 -6.60 8.06
N LYS A 6 25.54 -7.76 7.62
CA LYS A 6 25.90 -7.98 6.21
C LYS A 6 24.81 -8.58 5.33
N LEU A 7 23.69 -9.04 5.90
CA LEU A 7 22.56 -9.59 5.13
C LEU A 7 21.57 -8.54 4.60
N MET A 8 21.57 -7.31 5.11
CA MET A 8 20.66 -6.26 4.59
C MET A 8 21.06 -5.68 3.22
N ALA A 9 22.28 -5.95 2.73
CA ALA A 9 22.74 -5.41 1.45
C ALA A 9 22.50 -6.35 0.26
N ALA A 10 22.33 -7.66 0.49
CA ALA A 10 22.23 -8.65 -0.58
C ALA A 10 20.80 -8.77 -1.17
N ALA A 11 19.77 -8.29 -0.46
CA ALA A 11 18.39 -8.28 -0.97
C ALA A 11 18.12 -7.18 -2.03
N LEU A 12 19.01 -6.18 -2.15
CA LEU A 12 18.81 -5.03 -3.03
C LEU A 12 19.28 -5.26 -4.49
N VAL A 13 20.19 -6.20 -4.74
CA VAL A 13 20.83 -6.34 -6.07
C VAL A 13 20.09 -7.32 -7.00
N CYS A 14 19.25 -8.22 -6.49
CA CYS A 14 18.43 -9.09 -7.36
C CYS A 14 17.12 -8.44 -7.85
N VAL A 15 16.84 -7.19 -7.47
CA VAL A 15 15.55 -6.50 -7.76
C VAL A 15 15.52 -5.87 -9.16
N MET A 16 16.66 -5.54 -9.75
CA MET A 16 16.71 -4.79 -11.02
C MET A 16 16.36 -5.60 -12.28
N ALA A 17 16.37 -6.93 -12.24
CA ALA A 17 16.09 -7.76 -13.41
C ALA A 17 14.60 -8.14 -13.57
N LEU A 18 13.76 -7.90 -12.55
CA LEU A 18 12.35 -8.29 -12.57
C LEU A 18 11.40 -7.10 -12.80
N THR A 19 11.91 -5.89 -12.98
CA THR A 19 11.11 -4.67 -13.25
C THR A 19 10.68 -4.55 -14.71
N MET A 20 11.01 -5.51 -15.57
CA MET A 20 10.62 -5.51 -16.99
C MET A 20 9.41 -6.43 -17.29
N LEU A 21 8.85 -7.13 -16.30
CA LEU A 21 7.75 -8.08 -16.52
C LEU A 21 6.42 -7.71 -15.82
N THR A 22 6.44 -6.79 -14.85
CA THR A 22 5.21 -6.26 -14.27
C THR A 22 4.68 -5.16 -15.18
N GLY A 23 3.73 -5.54 -16.05
CA GLY A 23 2.97 -4.66 -16.92
C GLY A 23 2.12 -3.66 -16.15
N CYS A 24 2.78 -2.70 -15.49
CA CYS A 24 2.21 -1.46 -15.00
C CYS A 24 1.86 -0.61 -16.23
N GLY A 25 0.57 -0.49 -16.54
CA GLY A 25 0.16 0.18 -17.78
C GLY A 25 -0.96 1.17 -17.57
N VAL A 26 -2.16 0.68 -17.26
CA VAL A 26 -3.37 1.49 -17.46
C VAL A 26 -4.46 1.22 -16.42
N ALA A 27 -4.54 0.01 -15.85
CA ALA A 27 -5.50 -0.32 -14.78
C ALA A 27 -5.10 0.27 -13.42
N ASP A 28 -3.80 0.46 -13.19
CA ASP A 28 -3.20 0.85 -11.91
C ASP A 28 -3.49 2.30 -11.51
N LYS A 29 -3.45 3.23 -12.47
CA LYS A 29 -3.62 4.67 -12.18
C LYS A 29 -5.06 5.02 -11.81
N LYS A 30 -6.04 4.42 -12.51
CA LYS A 30 -7.48 4.67 -12.24
C LYS A 30 -7.90 4.05 -10.92
N SER A 31 -7.45 2.83 -10.63
CA SER A 31 -7.77 2.12 -9.38
C SER A 31 -7.14 2.81 -8.17
N ALA A 32 -5.88 3.21 -8.26
CA ALA A 32 -5.21 3.96 -7.20
C ALA A 32 -5.85 5.33 -6.96
N LYS A 33 -6.19 6.07 -8.03
CA LYS A 33 -6.87 7.37 -7.89
C LYS A 33 -8.24 7.21 -7.23
N ASN A 34 -9.07 6.28 -7.70
CA ASN A 34 -10.37 6.01 -7.12
C ASN A 34 -10.27 5.58 -5.65
N MET A 35 -9.23 4.82 -5.30
CA MET A 35 -8.98 4.41 -3.92
C MET A 35 -8.61 5.59 -3.02
N VAL A 36 -7.77 6.52 -3.48
CA VAL A 36 -7.45 7.76 -2.74
C VAL A 36 -8.69 8.63 -2.57
N GLU A 37 -9.52 8.76 -3.61
CA GLU A 37 -10.78 9.50 -3.51
C GLU A 37 -11.73 8.86 -2.50
N ALA A 38 -11.87 7.53 -2.53
CA ALA A 38 -12.69 6.79 -1.58
C ALA A 38 -12.15 6.86 -0.14
N LEU A 39 -10.82 6.83 0.05
CA LEU A 39 -10.16 7.03 1.33
C LEU A 39 -10.43 8.42 1.89
N ASN A 40 -10.41 9.44 1.02
CA ASN A 40 -10.74 10.81 1.38
C ASN A 40 -12.23 10.98 1.73
N ASP A 41 -13.11 10.31 1.01
CA ASP A 41 -14.55 10.29 1.32
C ASP A 41 -14.80 9.66 2.71
N ALA A 42 -14.11 8.54 3.00
CA ALA A 42 -14.13 7.90 4.31
C ALA A 42 -13.59 8.82 5.42
N ALA A 43 -12.44 9.47 5.18
CA ALA A 43 -11.87 10.42 6.14
C ALA A 43 -12.76 11.65 6.40
N LYS A 44 -13.45 12.16 5.38
CA LYS A 44 -14.40 13.27 5.53
C LYS A 44 -15.68 12.86 6.28
N ALA A 45 -16.11 11.61 6.09
CA ALA A 45 -17.26 11.06 6.81
C ALA A 45 -16.94 10.79 8.28
N ASP A 46 -15.67 10.51 8.59
CA ASP A 46 -15.18 10.32 9.95
C ASP A 46 -14.86 11.67 10.62
N LYS A 47 -15.75 12.10 11.51
CA LYS A 47 -15.59 13.35 12.28
C LYS A 47 -14.45 13.29 13.31
N ALA A 48 -13.88 12.12 13.58
CA ALA A 48 -12.79 11.94 14.53
C ALA A 48 -11.42 12.32 13.93
N VAL A 49 -11.31 12.38 12.61
CA VAL A 49 -10.08 12.79 11.92
C VAL A 49 -10.24 14.14 11.23
N SER A 50 -9.14 14.86 11.06
CA SER A 50 -9.11 16.15 10.35
C SER A 50 -8.05 16.19 9.26
N TYR A 51 -7.76 15.04 8.67
CA TYR A 51 -6.77 14.89 7.61
C TYR A 51 -7.36 14.26 6.36
N THR A 52 -6.71 14.52 5.23
CA THR A 52 -6.96 13.85 3.95
C THR A 52 -5.79 12.95 3.57
N TYR A 53 -6.02 12.01 2.68
CA TYR A 53 -5.00 11.16 2.11
C TYR A 53 -4.46 11.76 0.82
N GLU A 54 -3.14 11.80 0.70
CA GLU A 54 -2.43 12.23 -0.50
C GLU A 54 -1.45 11.13 -0.93
N ARG A 55 -1.57 10.70 -2.19
CA ARG A 55 -0.63 9.72 -2.74
C ARG A 55 0.72 10.40 -2.99
N THR A 56 1.80 9.72 -2.60
CA THR A 56 3.16 10.24 -2.81
C THR A 56 4.07 9.16 -3.40
N ASP A 57 4.96 9.53 -4.31
CA ASP A 57 5.94 8.60 -4.91
C ASP A 57 6.82 7.92 -3.86
N ALA A 58 7.12 8.61 -2.76
CA ALA A 58 7.89 8.06 -1.65
C ALA A 58 7.17 6.88 -1.00
N MET A 59 5.88 7.04 -0.71
CA MET A 59 5.07 5.97 -0.12
C MET A 59 4.74 4.88 -1.13
N ASP A 60 4.56 5.21 -2.41
CA ASP A 60 4.38 4.21 -3.47
C ASP A 60 5.59 3.27 -3.57
N LYS A 61 6.83 3.77 -3.37
CA LYS A 61 8.02 2.91 -3.31
C LYS A 61 7.99 1.96 -2.12
N ILE A 62 7.40 2.38 -0.99
CA ILE A 62 7.20 1.50 0.17
C ILE A 62 6.14 0.45 -0.13
N ALA A 63 5.03 0.83 -0.76
CA ALA A 63 4.00 -0.11 -1.21
C ALA A 63 4.54 -1.14 -2.22
N GLN A 64 5.37 -0.70 -3.17
CA GLN A 64 6.10 -1.56 -4.10
C GLN A 64 7.03 -2.54 -3.37
N ALA A 65 7.76 -2.08 -2.36
CA ALA A 65 8.62 -2.96 -1.56
C ALA A 65 7.80 -4.01 -0.79
N ALA A 66 6.66 -3.62 -0.22
CA ALA A 66 5.73 -4.55 0.43
C ALA A 66 5.20 -5.59 -0.57
N MET A 67 4.79 -5.14 -1.77
CA MET A 67 4.33 -6.02 -2.85
C MET A 67 5.41 -7.02 -3.27
N LYS A 68 6.65 -6.55 -3.41
CA LYS A 68 7.79 -7.39 -3.74
C LYS A 68 8.01 -8.48 -2.69
N ASN A 69 7.89 -8.13 -1.41
CA ASN A 69 8.04 -9.09 -0.32
C ASN A 69 6.91 -10.14 -0.33
N ALA A 70 5.68 -9.72 -0.62
CA ALA A 70 4.56 -10.64 -0.83
C ALA A 70 4.80 -11.60 -1.99
N GLN A 71 5.27 -11.10 -3.14
CA GLN A 71 5.58 -11.89 -4.33
C GLN A 71 6.70 -12.90 -4.07
N ASN A 72 7.79 -12.46 -3.42
CA ASN A 72 8.91 -13.34 -3.06
C ASN A 72 8.49 -14.45 -2.11
N GLY A 73 7.60 -14.11 -1.16
CA GLY A 73 7.01 -15.08 -0.24
C GLY A 73 5.86 -15.91 -0.82
N LYS A 74 5.44 -15.60 -2.05
CA LYS A 74 4.25 -16.17 -2.72
C LYS A 74 2.98 -16.13 -1.88
N ASP A 75 2.86 -15.13 -1.00
CA ASP A 75 1.74 -15.01 -0.08
C ASP A 75 1.56 -13.55 0.31
N ILE A 76 0.34 -13.01 0.18
CA ILE A 76 0.06 -11.60 0.47
C ILE A 76 0.34 -11.22 1.92
N LYS A 77 0.28 -12.16 2.88
CA LYS A 77 0.60 -11.92 4.29
C LYS A 77 2.09 -11.67 4.50
N LYS A 78 2.92 -11.93 3.48
CA LYS A 78 4.35 -11.55 3.45
C LYS A 78 4.55 -10.12 2.96
N ALA A 79 3.49 -9.38 2.64
CA ALA A 79 3.55 -7.93 2.42
C ALA A 79 3.97 -7.25 3.73
N THR A 80 5.27 -6.99 3.86
CA THR A 80 5.85 -6.37 5.04
C THR A 80 6.94 -5.40 4.65
N VAL A 81 7.09 -4.34 5.44
CA VAL A 81 8.17 -3.36 5.36
C VAL A 81 8.62 -3.03 6.79
N ASN A 82 9.47 -2.02 6.97
CA ASN A 82 9.85 -1.55 8.29
C ASN A 82 8.62 -1.29 9.19
N GLY A 83 8.70 -1.62 10.47
CA GLY A 83 7.60 -1.50 11.44
C GLY A 83 7.07 -0.08 11.67
N SER A 84 7.72 0.94 11.08
CA SER A 84 7.25 2.33 11.02
C SER A 84 6.06 2.56 10.08
N TYR A 85 5.64 1.55 9.30
CA TYR A 85 4.53 1.67 8.38
C TYR A 85 3.38 0.75 8.76
N GLU A 86 2.16 1.17 8.41
CA GLU A 86 0.97 0.34 8.45
C GLU A 86 0.63 -0.10 7.03
N ILE A 87 0.42 -1.40 6.83
CA ILE A 87 0.11 -1.98 5.54
C ILE A 87 -1.32 -2.51 5.57
N TYR A 88 -2.11 -2.11 4.58
CA TYR A 88 -3.44 -2.64 4.34
C TYR A 88 -3.48 -3.33 2.97
N THR A 89 -3.89 -4.60 2.94
CA THR A 89 -3.90 -5.42 1.72
C THR A 89 -5.32 -5.74 1.29
N VAL A 90 -5.58 -5.58 0.00
CA VAL A 90 -6.89 -5.82 -0.61
C VAL A 90 -6.74 -6.87 -1.69
N LYS A 91 -7.53 -7.94 -1.62
CA LYS A 91 -7.64 -8.90 -2.73
C LYS A 91 -8.60 -8.34 -3.78
N LEU A 92 -8.11 -8.15 -5.00
CA LEU A 92 -8.89 -7.71 -6.14
C LEU A 92 -9.38 -8.96 -6.87
N SER A 93 -10.70 -9.18 -6.92
CA SER A 93 -11.27 -10.22 -7.77
C SER A 93 -11.14 -9.85 -9.26
N ASP A 94 -11.26 -10.82 -10.17
CA ASP A 94 -11.34 -10.53 -11.61
C ASP A 94 -12.55 -9.65 -11.99
N THR A 95 -13.55 -9.58 -11.10
CA THR A 95 -14.73 -8.72 -11.21
C THR A 95 -14.58 -7.39 -10.48
N TRP A 96 -13.38 -7.04 -10.01
CA TRP A 96 -13.09 -5.81 -9.25
C TRP A 96 -13.30 -4.57 -10.11
N ASN A 97 -14.55 -4.10 -10.20
CA ASN A 97 -14.93 -2.97 -11.04
C ASN A 97 -16.06 -2.10 -10.45
N SER A 98 -16.57 -2.44 -9.27
CA SER A 98 -17.63 -1.68 -8.63
C SER A 98 -17.07 -0.62 -7.70
N VAL A 99 -17.47 0.64 -7.92
CA VAL A 99 -17.15 1.78 -7.05
C VAL A 99 -17.52 1.50 -5.59
N SER A 100 -18.58 0.72 -5.35
CA SER A 100 -19.04 0.32 -4.02
C SER A 100 -18.03 -0.55 -3.25
N ASP A 101 -17.39 -1.52 -3.91
CA ASP A 101 -16.39 -2.38 -3.27
C ASP A 101 -15.14 -1.58 -2.89
N LEU A 102 -14.70 -0.70 -3.80
CA LEU A 102 -13.64 0.27 -3.55
C LEU A 102 -13.94 1.16 -2.34
N LYS A 103 -15.17 1.67 -2.23
CA LYS A 103 -15.59 2.49 -1.07
C LYS A 103 -15.61 1.70 0.23
N ASN A 104 -16.13 0.48 0.22
CA ASN A 104 -16.16 -0.36 1.42
C ASN A 104 -14.75 -0.68 1.90
N GLU A 105 -13.86 -1.01 0.97
CA GLU A 105 -12.49 -1.33 1.28
C GLU A 105 -11.69 -0.11 1.73
N ALA A 106 -11.93 1.05 1.12
CA ALA A 106 -11.37 2.32 1.57
C ALA A 106 -11.81 2.69 2.99
N LYS A 107 -13.06 2.41 3.39
CA LYS A 107 -13.51 2.62 4.77
C LYS A 107 -12.75 1.76 5.76
N LYS A 108 -12.54 0.48 5.44
CA LYS A 108 -11.75 -0.44 6.29
C LYS A 108 -10.28 -0.02 6.35
N ALA A 109 -9.69 0.32 5.21
CA ALA A 109 -8.33 0.84 5.14
C ALA A 109 -8.17 2.12 5.96
N HIS A 110 -9.12 3.06 5.83
CA HIS A 110 -9.15 4.28 6.62
C HIS A 110 -9.23 3.98 8.13
N ALA A 111 -10.12 3.07 8.55
CA ALA A 111 -10.24 2.70 9.97
C ALA A 111 -8.95 2.05 10.50
N ALA A 112 -8.30 1.18 9.72
CA ALA A 112 -7.02 0.59 10.07
C ALA A 112 -5.93 1.66 10.21
N PHE A 113 -5.86 2.60 9.26
CA PHE A 113 -4.89 3.69 9.30
C PHE A 113 -5.13 4.64 10.47
N ALA A 114 -6.38 5.03 10.74
CA ALA A 114 -6.74 5.85 11.88
C ALA A 114 -6.36 5.18 13.21
N ALA A 115 -6.62 3.87 13.35
CA ALA A 115 -6.22 3.09 14.52
C ALA A 115 -4.69 2.98 14.67
N ALA A 116 -3.96 2.97 13.55
CA ALA A 116 -2.49 2.95 13.53
C ALA A 116 -1.83 4.31 13.80
N ASN A 117 -2.63 5.37 14.05
CA ASN A 117 -2.19 6.73 14.33
C ASN A 117 -1.16 7.22 13.27
N PRO A 118 -1.61 7.56 12.05
CA PRO A 118 -0.70 7.82 10.95
C PRO A 118 0.01 9.17 11.13
N VAL A 119 1.16 9.34 10.49
CA VAL A 119 1.85 10.64 10.45
C VAL A 119 1.02 11.63 9.64
N VAL A 120 0.48 12.64 10.34
CA VAL A 120 -0.24 13.76 9.72
C VAL A 120 0.70 14.95 9.59
N LYS A 121 0.95 15.41 8.35
CA LYS A 121 1.71 16.64 8.05
C LYS A 121 0.83 17.60 7.29
N SER A 122 0.66 18.82 7.79
CA SER A 122 -0.19 19.85 7.17
C SER A 122 -1.60 19.33 6.84
N SER A 123 -2.22 18.62 7.78
CA SER A 123 -3.55 17.98 7.62
C SER A 123 -3.63 16.95 6.50
N LYS A 124 -2.50 16.35 6.11
CA LYS A 124 -2.43 15.28 5.11
C LYS A 124 -1.67 14.08 5.65
N VAL A 125 -2.16 12.89 5.30
CA VAL A 125 -1.48 11.62 5.47
C VAL A 125 -0.97 11.17 4.12
N SER A 126 0.34 10.95 4.02
CA SER A 126 0.95 10.38 2.83
C SER A 126 0.59 8.90 2.73
N VAL A 127 -0.06 8.51 1.64
CA VAL A 127 -0.42 7.12 1.34
C VAL A 127 0.36 6.63 0.12
N GLY A 128 0.77 5.38 0.16
CA GLY A 128 1.36 4.66 -0.96
C GLY A 128 0.39 3.60 -1.44
N ILE A 129 0.24 3.44 -2.74
CA ILE A 129 -0.63 2.43 -3.33
C ILE A 129 0.15 1.70 -4.42
N GLU A 130 0.16 0.38 -4.32
CA GLU A 130 0.68 -0.50 -5.36
C GLU A 130 -0.38 -1.54 -5.71
N VAL A 131 -0.53 -1.84 -7.00
CA VAL A 131 -1.42 -2.89 -7.49
C VAL A 131 -0.58 -3.83 -8.34
N ASP A 132 -0.55 -5.11 -7.98
CA ASP A 132 0.16 -6.12 -8.75
C ASP A 132 -0.37 -7.52 -8.38
N LYS A 133 0.13 -8.55 -9.07
CA LYS A 133 -0.21 -9.93 -8.81
C LYS A 133 0.69 -10.53 -7.74
N VAL A 134 0.07 -11.27 -6.84
CA VAL A 134 0.78 -12.21 -5.96
C VAL A 134 0.28 -13.60 -6.33
N GLU A 135 1.19 -14.40 -6.87
CA GLU A 135 0.86 -15.66 -7.55
C GLU A 135 -0.15 -15.50 -8.71
N LYS A 136 -1.40 -15.90 -8.49
CA LYS A 136 -2.47 -15.91 -9.49
C LYS A 136 -3.48 -14.79 -9.28
N ASP A 137 -3.50 -14.21 -8.08
CA ASP A 137 -4.50 -13.24 -7.65
C ASP A 137 -3.95 -11.82 -7.78
N ASN A 138 -4.82 -10.86 -8.09
CA ASN A 138 -4.50 -9.44 -8.09
C ASN A 138 -4.68 -8.88 -6.67
N TYR A 139 -3.73 -8.07 -6.21
CA TYR A 139 -3.82 -7.41 -4.91
C TYR A 139 -3.52 -5.92 -5.05
N MET A 140 -4.17 -5.12 -4.21
CA MET A 140 -3.80 -3.74 -3.94
C MET A 140 -3.21 -3.65 -2.53
N ILE A 141 -2.04 -3.05 -2.41
CA ILE A 141 -1.40 -2.76 -1.15
C ILE A 141 -1.44 -1.25 -0.94
N LEU A 142 -1.93 -0.86 0.23
CA LEU A 142 -1.91 0.51 0.71
C LEU A 142 -0.97 0.62 1.91
N VAL A 143 -0.22 1.71 1.97
CA VAL A 143 0.74 1.94 3.05
C VAL A 143 0.66 3.37 3.57
N VAL A 144 0.68 3.54 4.89
CA VAL A 144 0.85 4.84 5.56
C VAL A 144 1.99 4.78 6.57
N GLU A 145 2.65 5.90 6.83
CA GLU A 145 3.64 6.02 7.90
C GLU A 145 2.91 6.15 9.25
N LYS A 146 3.34 5.42 10.28
CA LYS A 146 2.80 5.50 11.64
C LYS A 146 3.54 6.58 12.44
N ALA A 147 2.79 7.36 13.19
CA ALA A 147 3.36 8.22 14.22
C ALA A 147 3.97 7.33 15.32
N LYS A 148 5.16 7.71 15.80
CA LYS A 148 5.87 7.02 16.87
C LYS A 148 5.22 7.26 18.23
#